data_AF-A0A1I2J0S2-F1
#
_entry.id   AF-A0A1I2J0S2-F1
#
_cell.length_a   1.000
_cell.length_b   1.000
_cell.length_c   1.000
_cell.angle_alpha   90.00
_cell.angle_beta   90.00
_cell.angle_gamma   90.00
#
_symmetry.space_group_name_H-M   'P 1'
#
loop_
_entity.id
_entity.type
_entity.pdbx_description
1 polymer ?
#
loop_
_entity_poly.entity_id
_entity_poly.type
_entity_poly.pdbx_seq_one_letter_code
_entity_poly.pdbx_strand_id
1 'polypeptide(L)' 'PRCGCPEVQVVAGRASACAPMPVPEALRCPRCENTGTRLPLHGRPIVRWEHEGPSEGEG' A
#
# COMPACT_ATOMS: atom_id res chain seq x y z
N PRO A 1 0.92 2.93 -8.73
CA PRO A 1 1.02 4.30 -8.17
C PRO A 1 0.68 5.32 -9.26
N ARG A 2 0.43 6.59 -8.89
CA ARG A 2 -0.05 7.65 -9.81
C ARG A 2 0.88 7.86 -11.01
N CYS A 3 2.18 7.67 -10.83
CA CYS A 3 3.20 7.81 -11.87
C CYS A 3 3.47 6.53 -12.69
N GLY A 4 2.74 5.44 -12.47
CA GLY A 4 2.98 4.15 -13.15
C GLY A 4 4.30 3.47 -12.78
N CYS A 5 5.05 3.99 -11.80
CA CYS A 5 6.32 3.41 -11.38
C CYS A 5 6.13 1.98 -10.82
N PRO A 6 6.92 1.00 -11.31
CA PRO A 6 6.87 -0.38 -10.78
C PRO A 6 7.59 -0.51 -9.44
N GLU A 7 8.47 0.43 -9.10
CA GLU A 7 9.22 0.43 -7.84
C GLU A 7 8.35 0.93 -6.68
N VAL A 8 8.31 0.14 -5.62
CA VAL A 8 7.53 0.39 -4.41
C VAL A 8 8.41 0.16 -3.19
N GLN A 9 8.36 1.08 -2.23
CA GLN A 9 9.03 0.91 -0.94
C GLN A 9 8.02 0.52 0.12
N VAL A 10 8.29 -0.55 0.87
CA VAL A 10 7.54 -0.88 2.08
C VAL A 10 8.03 0.05 3.19
N VAL A 11 7.16 0.93 3.67
CA VAL A 11 7.50 1.92 4.71
C VAL A 11 7.05 1.50 6.10
N ALA A 12 6.09 0.58 6.19
CA ALA A 12 5.72 -0.05 7.44
C ALA A 12 5.12 -1.44 7.18
N GLY A 13 5.54 -2.43 7.95
CA GLY A 13 4.94 -3.76 7.96
C GLY A 13 5.15 -4.36 9.34
N ARG A 14 4.08 -4.62 10.09
CA ARG A 14 4.18 -5.32 11.37
C ARG A 14 3.98 -6.81 11.12
N ALA A 15 5.06 -7.54 10.90
CA ALA A 15 5.00 -9.00 10.90
C ALA A 15 4.69 -9.47 12.33
N SER A 16 3.59 -10.20 12.51
CA SER A 16 3.31 -10.91 13.76
C SER A 16 3.25 -12.38 13.46
N ALA A 17 4.10 -13.17 14.11
CA ALA A 17 4.14 -14.63 13.96
C ALA A 17 2.84 -15.30 14.42
N CYS A 18 2.05 -14.63 15.26
CA CYS A 18 0.76 -15.10 15.74
C CYS A 18 -0.43 -14.54 14.94
N ALA A 19 -0.18 -13.79 13.86
CA ALA A 19 -1.27 -13.28 13.04
C ALA A 19 -1.89 -14.43 12.23
N PRO A 20 -3.20 -14.69 12.37
CA PRO A 20 -3.88 -15.71 11.58
C PRO A 20 -4.01 -15.33 10.09
N MET A 21 -3.68 -14.08 9.74
CA MET A 21 -3.80 -13.50 8.39
C MET A 21 -2.56 -12.67 8.06
N PRO A 22 -2.20 -12.55 6.76
CA PRO A 22 -1.09 -11.69 6.34
C PRO A 22 -1.38 -10.24 6.71
N VAL A 23 -0.38 -9.59 7.32
CA VAL A 23 -0.53 -8.20 7.78
C VAL A 23 -0.36 -7.25 6.59
N PRO A 24 -1.28 -6.29 6.39
CA PRO A 24 -1.12 -5.27 5.37
C PRO A 24 0.15 -4.44 5.61
N GLU A 25 0.94 -4.25 4.54
CA GLU A 25 2.15 -3.45 4.51
C GLU A 25 1.83 -2.08 3.89
N ALA A 26 2.25 -1.00 4.52
CA ALA A 26 2.18 0.32 3.93
C ALA A 26 3.27 0.47 2.87
N LEU A 27 2.88 0.94 1.69
CA LEU A 27 3.75 1.23 0.57
C LEU A 27 3.87 2.74 0.33
N ARG A 28 5.02 3.16 -0.16
CA ARG A 28 5.25 4.50 -0.72
C ARG A 28 5.96 4.38 -2.05
N CYS A 29 5.51 5.14 -3.04
CA CYS A 29 6.21 5.29 -4.30
C CYS A 29 7.37 6.29 -4.14
N PRO A 30 8.63 5.92 -4.43
CA PRO A 30 9.75 6.84 -4.29
C PRO A 30 9.73 7.99 -5.32
N ARG A 31 8.96 7.88 -6.41
CA ARG A 31 8.94 8.90 -7.47
C ARG A 31 7.87 9.98 -7.29
N CYS A 32 6.65 9.60 -6.94
CA CYS A 32 5.53 10.54 -6.79
C CYS A 32 4.99 10.58 -5.36
N GLU A 33 5.69 9.95 -4.42
CA GLU A 33 5.37 9.90 -3.00
C GLU A 33 3.98 9.32 -2.65
N ASN A 34 3.27 8.78 -3.64
CA ASN A 34 1.94 8.20 -3.44
C ASN A 34 2.02 7.00 -2.50
N THR A 35 1.09 6.96 -1.55
CA THR A 35 0.94 5.93 -0.54
C THR A 35 0.00 4.81 -1.02
N GLY A 36 0.19 3.63 -0.45
CA GLY A 36 -0.66 2.49 -0.75
C GLY A 36 -0.54 1.41 0.30
N THR A 37 -1.23 0.32 0.07
CA THR A 37 -1.19 -0.86 0.92
C THR A 37 -0.95 -2.10 0.08
N ARG A 38 -0.07 -2.97 0.57
CA ARG A 38 0.19 -4.29 0.01
C ARG A 38 -0.29 -5.34 0.99
N LEU A 39 -1.10 -6.28 0.51
CA LEU A 39 -1.43 -7.49 1.25
C LEU A 39 -0.59 -8.65 0.69
N PRO A 40 0.42 -9.15 1.42
CA PRO A 40 1.27 -10.23 0.95
C PRO A 40 0.54 -11.58 1.08
N LEU A 41 -0.26 -11.96 0.07
CA LEU A 41 -0.85 -13.29 0.00
C LEU A 41 0.16 -14.30 -0.56
N HIS A 42 0.05 -15.56 -0.13
CA HIS A 42 0.85 -16.66 -0.66
C HIS A 42 0.63 -16.82 -2.17
N GLY A 43 1.63 -16.40 -2.96
CA GLY A 43 1.68 -16.53 -4.42
C GLY A 43 1.36 -15.25 -5.20
N ARG A 44 0.55 -14.32 -4.66
CA ARG A 44 0.20 -13.07 -5.36
C ARG A 44 -0.08 -11.93 -4.39
N PRO A 45 0.80 -10.93 -4.26
CA PRO A 45 0.49 -9.76 -3.44
C PRO A 45 -0.63 -8.94 -4.10
N ILE A 46 -1.59 -8.49 -3.29
CA ILE A 46 -2.58 -7.49 -3.73
C ILE A 46 -2.02 -6.12 -3.37
N VAL A 47 -1.93 -5.22 -4.34
CA VAL A 47 -1.49 -3.84 -4.12
C VAL A 47 -2.65 -2.91 -4.43
N ARG A 48 -3.00 -2.07 -3.45
CA ARG A 48 -3.98 -1.00 -3.59
C ARG A 48 -3.28 0.33 -3.33
N TRP A 49 -3.25 1.19 -4.34
CA TRP A 49 -2.81 2.57 -4.16
C TRP A 49 -3.96 3.42 -3.66
N GLU A 50 -3.66 4.39 -2.81
CA GLU A 50 -4.62 5.45 -2.54
C GLU A 50 -4.73 6.26 -3.83
N HIS A 51 -5.89 6.18 -4.47
CA HIS A 51 -6.29 7.20 -5.42
C HIS A 51 -6.78 8.36 -4.57
N GLU A 52 -6.32 9.58 -4.87
CA GLU A 52 -7.10 10.76 -4.53
C GLU A 52 -8.45 10.57 -5.22
N GLY A 53 -9.43 10.01 -4.50
CA GLY A 53 -10.82 10.38 -4.72
C GLY A 53 -10.89 11.89 -4.54
N PRO A 54 -11.74 12.61 -5.28
CA PRO A 54 -11.89 14.04 -5.06
C PRO A 54 -12.09 14.24 -3.55
N SER A 55 -11.36 15.19 -2.98
CA SER A 55 -11.60 15.67 -1.62
C SER A 55 -13.01 16.26 -1.58
N GLU A 56 -14.03 15.43 -1.53
CA GLU A 56 -15.40 15.81 -1.27
C GLU A 56 -15.68 15.54 0.20
N GLY A 57 -15.79 16.65 0.94
CA GLY A 57 -16.30 16.72 2.30
C GLY A 57 -15.39 17.58 3.18
N GLU A 58 -15.84 18.67 3.80
CA GLU A 58 -17.13 19.37 3.81
C GLU A 58 -16.96 20.55 4.79
N GLY A 59 -17.65 21.67 4.58
CA GLY A 59 -18.08 22.59 5.65
C GLY A 59 -17.20 23.79 5.96
#